data_AF-A0A8T8D8Z5-F1
#
_entry.id   AF-A0A8T8D8Z5-F1
#
_cell.length_a   1.000
_cell.length_b   1.000
_cell.length_c   1.000
_cell.angle_alpha   90.00
_cell.angle_beta   90.00
_cell.angle_gamma   90.00
#
_symmetry.space_group_name_H-M   'P 1'
#
loop_
_entity.id
_entity.type
_entity.pdbx_description
1 polymer ?
#
loop_
_entity_poly.entity_id
_entity_poly.type
_entity_poly.pdbx_seq_one_letter_code
_entity_poly.pdbx_strand_id
1 'polypeptide(L)'
;MVRKPRVTGEFVRVDERLYRLPGVFARFDGLVAAFLHGSYSTAHQTPLSDVDLAVVYRAERLPDLRELVDLQGAVEDALDLEDGFVTVLNRTPLPFRFRVLANGRLLYVTDPVALADFRERVCKLYGDFAPDYRRLALDYDRALKEAYAPMVEIAPPGPSGGPVDSGDQRTTDADEAPVTPYSPAGLPRSDAAGSGSAGSGNPGPADEPGRPTAGPRRDGPEGVPETRPTMNGEPPTTPLGVIDREKVRDKLDFIRRNLVHLEALARRGPAALRDDKIAEAAAVHMLQTSIEAMIDVANHVVARLGLGVPRSYREAFDLLVQAGIFPAQHRAAFHRMVRFRNRAVHLCDRISPEEVHAILARPMGDFDLCIGAVVRRFF
;
A
#
# COMPACT_ATOMS: atom_id res chain seq x y z
N MET A 1 0.61 10.43 -26.70
CA MET A 1 0.56 9.36 -27.73
C MET A 1 -0.89 8.87 -27.79
N VAL A 2 -1.59 9.08 -28.91
CA VAL A 2 -2.98 8.64 -29.09
C VAL A 2 -2.95 7.24 -29.68
N ARG A 3 -3.54 6.26 -28.99
CA ARG A 3 -3.50 4.84 -29.41
C ARG A 3 -4.62 4.54 -30.40
N LYS A 4 -4.32 3.70 -31.39
CA LYS A 4 -5.34 3.16 -32.27
C LYS A 4 -6.08 2.03 -31.54
N PRO A 5 -7.42 2.00 -31.56
CA PRO A 5 -8.17 0.86 -31.08
C PRO A 5 -7.72 -0.41 -31.83
N ARG A 6 -7.62 -1.54 -31.13
CA ARG A 6 -7.49 -2.83 -31.82
C ARG A 6 -8.71 -3.00 -32.73
N VAL A 7 -8.46 -3.43 -33.96
CA VAL A 7 -9.42 -3.44 -35.08
C VAL A 7 -10.74 -4.16 -34.75
N THR A 8 -10.72 -5.08 -33.78
CA THR A 8 -11.87 -5.91 -33.38
C THR A 8 -12.62 -5.42 -32.13
N GLY A 9 -12.10 -4.46 -31.36
CA GLY A 9 -12.72 -4.01 -30.10
C GLY A 9 -12.77 -5.07 -28.99
N GLU A 10 -12.09 -6.21 -29.16
CA GLU A 10 -12.07 -7.31 -28.21
C GLU A 10 -11.08 -7.08 -27.06
N PHE A 11 -11.40 -7.65 -25.90
CA PHE A 11 -10.50 -7.64 -24.74
C PHE A 11 -9.24 -8.46 -25.02
N VAL A 12 -8.10 -7.98 -24.53
CA VAL A 12 -6.86 -8.76 -24.53
C VAL A 12 -7.05 -10.00 -23.66
N ARG A 13 -6.74 -11.19 -24.18
CA ARG A 13 -6.75 -12.45 -23.43
C ARG A 13 -5.41 -13.15 -23.59
N VAL A 14 -4.53 -12.97 -22.60
CA VAL A 14 -3.23 -13.63 -22.57
C VAL A 14 -3.11 -14.72 -21.52
N ASP A 15 -4.11 -14.92 -20.66
CA ASP A 15 -4.03 -15.89 -19.56
C ASP A 15 -3.65 -17.30 -20.04
N GLU A 16 -4.23 -17.74 -21.16
CA GLU A 16 -3.91 -19.01 -21.80
C GLU A 16 -2.50 -19.06 -22.39
N ARG A 17 -1.79 -17.94 -22.51
CA ARG A 17 -0.43 -17.85 -23.07
C ARG A 17 0.62 -17.52 -22.00
N LEU A 18 0.21 -17.05 -20.82
CA LEU A 18 1.11 -16.71 -19.71
C LEU A 18 2.00 -17.89 -19.29
N TYR A 19 1.54 -19.14 -19.46
CA TYR A 19 2.32 -20.34 -19.13
C TYR A 19 3.61 -20.47 -19.95
N ARG A 20 3.73 -19.77 -21.09
CA ARG A 20 4.92 -19.80 -21.96
C ARG A 20 6.05 -18.90 -21.44
N LEU A 21 5.70 -17.85 -20.69
CA LEU A 21 6.64 -16.83 -20.25
C LEU A 21 7.78 -17.35 -19.35
N PRO A 22 7.58 -18.29 -18.41
CA PRO A 22 8.68 -18.85 -17.63
C PRO A 22 9.82 -19.42 -18.48
N GLY A 23 9.50 -20.07 -19.60
CA GLY A 23 10.51 -20.61 -20.54
C GLY A 23 11.26 -19.51 -21.30
N VAL A 24 10.60 -18.37 -21.56
CA VAL A 24 11.25 -17.18 -22.12
C VAL A 24 12.21 -16.58 -21.10
N PHE A 25 11.72 -16.29 -19.89
CA PHE A 25 12.51 -15.62 -18.84
C PHE A 25 13.75 -16.40 -18.43
N ALA A 26 13.67 -17.74 -18.41
CA ALA A 26 14.81 -18.60 -18.08
C ALA A 26 16.01 -18.47 -19.02
N ARG A 27 15.84 -17.87 -20.21
CA ARG A 27 16.91 -17.65 -21.19
C ARG A 27 17.73 -16.39 -20.92
N PHE A 28 17.26 -15.50 -20.04
CA PHE A 28 17.87 -14.20 -19.78
C PHE A 28 18.68 -14.24 -18.49
N ASP A 29 19.99 -14.11 -18.62
CA ASP A 29 20.93 -14.11 -17.51
C ASP A 29 20.67 -12.96 -16.54
N GLY A 30 20.76 -13.24 -15.24
CA GLY A 30 20.52 -12.26 -14.18
C GLY A 30 19.04 -11.95 -13.89
N LEU A 31 18.07 -12.43 -14.68
CA LEU A 31 16.64 -12.20 -14.44
C LEU A 31 16.18 -13.01 -13.21
N VAL A 32 15.78 -12.30 -12.15
CA VAL A 32 15.39 -12.86 -10.85
C VAL A 32 13.92 -13.24 -10.80
N ALA A 33 13.04 -12.32 -11.23
CA ALA A 33 11.60 -12.51 -11.16
C ALA A 33 10.86 -11.69 -12.22
N ALA A 34 9.64 -12.12 -12.56
CA ALA A 34 8.74 -11.37 -13.44
C ALA A 34 7.33 -11.28 -12.85
N PHE A 35 6.69 -10.13 -13.06
CA PHE A 35 5.36 -9.80 -12.56
C PHE A 35 4.50 -9.32 -13.72
N LEU A 36 3.24 -9.74 -13.74
CA LEU A 36 2.19 -9.08 -14.49
C LEU A 36 1.61 -7.94 -13.65
N HIS A 37 1.49 -6.76 -14.22
CA HIS A 37 0.89 -5.60 -13.55
C HIS A 37 0.03 -4.78 -14.52
N GLY A 38 -0.49 -3.63 -14.06
CA GLY A 38 -1.26 -2.72 -14.90
C GLY A 38 -2.74 -3.07 -14.99
N SER A 39 -3.45 -2.41 -15.90
CA SER A 39 -4.92 -2.49 -15.98
C SER A 39 -5.42 -3.90 -16.35
N TYR A 40 -4.63 -4.68 -17.09
CA TYR A 40 -4.93 -6.09 -17.38
C TYR A 40 -5.19 -6.90 -16.10
N SER A 41 -4.42 -6.63 -15.04
CA SER A 41 -4.54 -7.33 -13.76
C SER A 41 -5.69 -6.84 -12.86
N THR A 42 -6.56 -5.95 -13.36
CA THR A 42 -7.62 -5.30 -12.56
C THR A 42 -8.99 -5.36 -13.23
N ALA A 43 -10.06 -5.06 -12.47
CA ALA A 43 -11.43 -4.94 -12.98
C ALA A 43 -11.65 -3.76 -13.95
N HIS A 44 -10.61 -2.98 -14.25
CA HIS A 44 -10.66 -1.83 -15.15
C HIS A 44 -10.00 -2.13 -16.50
N GLN A 45 -9.85 -3.42 -16.84
CA GLN A 45 -9.43 -3.82 -18.16
C GLN A 45 -10.38 -3.25 -19.21
N THR A 46 -9.82 -2.74 -20.29
CA THR A 46 -10.52 -2.26 -21.48
C THR A 46 -9.91 -2.90 -22.72
N PRO A 47 -10.57 -2.83 -23.89
CA PRO A 47 -9.97 -3.23 -25.16
C PRO A 47 -8.68 -2.48 -25.55
N LEU A 48 -8.33 -1.42 -24.82
CA LEU A 48 -7.09 -0.64 -24.97
C LEU A 48 -6.02 -0.99 -23.93
N SER A 49 -6.29 -1.93 -23.02
CA SER A 49 -5.37 -2.31 -21.96
C SER A 49 -4.21 -3.14 -22.51
N ASP A 50 -2.99 -2.75 -22.17
CA ASP A 50 -1.79 -3.51 -22.53
C ASP A 50 -1.49 -4.59 -21.49
N VAL A 51 -0.58 -5.49 -21.86
CA VAL A 51 0.02 -6.43 -20.93
C VAL A 51 1.33 -5.85 -20.44
N ASP A 52 1.29 -5.23 -19.26
CA ASP A 52 2.48 -4.69 -18.62
C ASP A 52 3.19 -5.78 -17.79
N LEU A 53 4.41 -6.10 -18.19
CA LEU A 53 5.29 -7.00 -17.47
C LEU A 53 6.40 -6.19 -16.79
N ALA A 54 6.68 -6.55 -15.56
CA ALA A 54 7.76 -5.97 -14.79
C ALA A 54 8.75 -7.07 -14.40
N VAL A 55 10.03 -6.83 -14.67
CA VAL A 55 11.10 -7.78 -14.39
C VAL A 55 12.07 -7.22 -13.34
N VAL A 56 12.56 -8.10 -12.48
CA VAL A 56 13.60 -7.83 -11.50
C VAL A 56 14.86 -8.57 -11.94
N TYR A 57 15.99 -7.89 -11.94
CA TYR A 57 17.31 -8.47 -12.18
C TYR A 57 18.16 -8.43 -10.91
N ARG A 58 19.21 -9.25 -10.86
CA ARG A 58 20.29 -9.13 -9.86
C ARG A 58 20.91 -7.74 -9.97
N ALA A 59 21.24 -7.11 -8.84
CA ALA A 59 21.74 -5.74 -8.85
C ALA A 59 23.09 -5.62 -9.58
N GLU A 60 23.89 -6.68 -9.54
CA GLU A 60 25.21 -6.80 -10.13
C GLU A 60 25.16 -7.18 -11.62
N ARG A 61 23.98 -7.59 -12.12
CA ARG A 61 23.78 -8.06 -13.49
C ARG A 61 22.48 -7.48 -14.07
N LEU A 62 22.53 -6.19 -14.36
CA LEU A 62 21.45 -5.54 -15.11
C LEU A 62 21.61 -5.82 -16.61
N PRO A 63 20.50 -5.87 -17.35
CA PRO A 63 20.54 -6.05 -18.80
C PRO A 63 21.01 -4.77 -19.49
N ASP A 64 21.68 -4.94 -20.63
CA ASP A 64 21.94 -3.86 -21.57
C ASP A 64 20.74 -3.59 -22.48
N LEU A 65 20.86 -2.61 -23.40
CA LEU A 65 19.75 -2.26 -24.30
C LEU A 65 19.41 -3.39 -25.28
N ARG A 66 20.40 -4.14 -25.79
CA ARG A 66 20.16 -5.23 -26.73
C ARG A 66 19.42 -6.37 -26.04
N GLU A 67 19.85 -6.75 -24.84
CA GLU A 67 19.18 -7.78 -24.05
C GLU A 67 17.74 -7.40 -23.70
N LEU A 68 17.47 -6.11 -23.47
CA LEU A 68 16.11 -5.63 -23.24
C LEU A 68 15.23 -5.70 -24.48
N VAL A 69 15.77 -5.37 -25.65
CA VAL A 69 15.04 -5.50 -26.92
C VAL A 69 14.76 -6.97 -27.22
N ASP A 70 15.73 -7.86 -26.99
CA ASP A 70 15.57 -9.29 -27.20
C ASP A 70 14.53 -9.88 -26.24
N LEU A 71 14.52 -9.44 -24.98
CA LEU A 71 13.51 -9.84 -24.00
C LEU A 71 12.11 -9.36 -24.39
N GLN A 72 12.01 -8.11 -24.81
CA GLN A 72 10.76 -7.50 -25.26
C GLN A 72 10.17 -8.29 -26.43
N GLY A 73 10.96 -8.54 -27.49
CA GLY A 73 10.51 -9.31 -28.65
C GLY A 73 10.14 -10.76 -28.30
N ALA A 74 10.93 -11.42 -27.44
CA ALA A 74 10.62 -12.80 -27.03
C ALA A 74 9.33 -12.90 -26.19
N VAL A 75 9.01 -11.87 -25.41
CA VAL A 75 7.75 -11.76 -24.66
C VAL A 75 6.58 -11.53 -25.61
N GLU A 76 6.72 -10.60 -26.56
CA GLU A 76 5.72 -10.32 -27.59
C GLU A 76 5.39 -11.57 -28.41
N ASP A 77 6.41 -12.29 -28.88
CA ASP A 77 6.27 -13.56 -29.61
C ASP A 77 5.55 -14.63 -28.78
N ALA A 78 5.91 -14.75 -27.50
CA ALA A 78 5.32 -15.76 -26.62
C ALA A 78 3.84 -15.50 -26.31
N LEU A 79 3.48 -14.21 -26.21
CA LEU A 79 2.12 -13.76 -25.95
C LEU A 79 1.30 -13.54 -27.22
N ASP A 80 1.95 -13.55 -28.40
CA ASP A 80 1.35 -13.21 -29.68
C ASP A 80 0.60 -11.87 -29.58
N LEU A 81 1.36 -10.85 -29.15
CA LEU A 81 0.93 -9.46 -28.94
C LEU A 81 1.91 -8.48 -29.57
N GLU A 82 1.39 -7.41 -30.16
CA GLU A 82 2.21 -6.33 -30.74
C GLU A 82 2.57 -5.22 -29.72
N ASP A 83 1.94 -5.20 -28.53
CA ASP A 83 2.09 -4.15 -27.51
C ASP A 83 2.36 -4.74 -26.10
N GLY A 84 3.29 -5.69 -25.98
CA GLY A 84 3.80 -6.05 -24.65
C GLY A 84 4.59 -4.87 -24.09
N PHE A 85 4.66 -4.66 -22.78
CA PHE A 85 5.61 -3.69 -22.21
C PHE A 85 6.42 -4.35 -21.11
N VAL A 86 7.73 -4.52 -21.32
CA VAL A 86 8.64 -5.04 -20.31
C VAL A 86 9.36 -3.89 -19.61
N THR A 87 9.13 -3.75 -18.30
CA THR A 87 9.73 -2.73 -17.46
C THR A 87 10.73 -3.33 -16.47
N VAL A 88 11.97 -2.83 -16.45
CA VAL A 88 12.99 -3.25 -15.47
C VAL A 88 12.79 -2.50 -14.15
N LEU A 89 12.24 -3.17 -13.14
CA LEU A 89 11.93 -2.55 -11.84
C LEU A 89 13.15 -1.98 -11.12
N ASN A 90 14.34 -2.53 -11.32
CA ASN A 90 15.57 -2.05 -10.70
C ASN A 90 15.83 -0.55 -10.97
N ARG A 91 15.33 -0.02 -12.09
CA ARG A 91 15.56 1.35 -12.55
C ARG A 91 14.33 2.28 -12.46
N THR A 92 13.16 1.77 -12.06
CA THR A 92 11.94 2.61 -12.00
C THR A 92 11.92 3.49 -10.76
N PRO A 93 11.10 4.56 -10.71
CA PRO A 93 10.84 5.30 -9.48
C PRO A 93 10.32 4.39 -8.35
N LEU A 94 10.68 4.73 -7.11
CA LEU A 94 10.35 3.93 -5.92
C LEU A 94 8.85 3.64 -5.75
N PRO A 95 7.92 4.61 -5.93
CA PRO A 95 6.48 4.32 -5.87
C PRO A 95 6.02 3.28 -6.89
N PHE A 96 6.61 3.29 -8.08
CA PHE A 96 6.28 2.32 -9.12
C PHE A 96 6.77 0.92 -8.73
N ARG A 97 8.01 0.79 -8.21
CA ARG A 97 8.54 -0.49 -7.69
C ARG A 97 7.60 -1.05 -6.64
N PHE A 98 7.25 -0.22 -5.66
CA PHE A 98 6.37 -0.61 -4.57
C PHE A 98 5.00 -1.07 -5.08
N ARG A 99 4.38 -0.31 -5.99
CA ARG A 99 3.07 -0.63 -6.55
C ARG A 99 3.06 -1.98 -7.26
N VAL A 100 4.10 -2.28 -8.05
CA VAL A 100 4.20 -3.56 -8.75
C VAL A 100 4.42 -4.71 -7.77
N LEU A 101 5.28 -4.55 -6.76
CA LEU A 101 5.46 -5.60 -5.75
C LEU A 101 4.19 -5.86 -4.93
N ALA A 102 3.42 -4.81 -4.61
CA ALA A 102 2.24 -4.90 -3.78
C ALA A 102 0.99 -5.46 -4.49
N ASN A 103 0.86 -5.23 -5.80
CA ASN A 103 -0.36 -5.59 -6.54
C ASN A 103 -0.11 -6.48 -7.76
N GLY A 104 1.15 -6.63 -8.18
CA GLY A 104 1.51 -7.42 -9.35
C GLY A 104 1.41 -8.91 -9.08
N ARG A 105 0.95 -9.65 -10.09
CA ARG A 105 0.90 -11.12 -10.06
C ARG A 105 2.28 -11.66 -10.41
N LEU A 106 2.89 -12.38 -9.48
CA LEU A 106 4.17 -13.04 -9.72
C LEU A 106 4.00 -14.18 -10.74
N LEU A 107 4.76 -14.13 -11.83
CA LEU A 107 4.71 -15.12 -12.91
C LEU A 107 5.95 -16.02 -12.95
N TYR A 108 7.09 -15.53 -12.49
CA TYR A 108 8.38 -16.22 -12.59
C TYR A 108 9.30 -15.81 -11.44
N VAL A 109 10.03 -16.77 -10.88
CA VAL A 109 11.14 -16.54 -9.93
C VAL A 109 12.21 -17.61 -10.17
N THR A 110 13.45 -17.19 -10.39
CA THR A 110 14.62 -18.10 -10.42
C THR A 110 15.42 -18.04 -9.13
N ASP A 111 15.43 -16.88 -8.47
CA ASP A 111 16.15 -16.65 -7.22
C ASP A 111 15.22 -16.02 -6.17
N PRO A 112 14.57 -16.86 -5.35
CA PRO A 112 13.66 -16.40 -4.32
C PRO A 112 14.34 -15.47 -3.31
N VAL A 113 15.61 -15.74 -2.96
CA VAL A 113 16.37 -14.99 -1.96
C VAL A 113 16.63 -13.58 -2.48
N ALA A 114 17.11 -13.45 -3.72
CA ALA A 114 17.32 -12.15 -4.36
C ALA A 114 16.01 -11.35 -4.49
N LEU A 115 14.88 -12.03 -4.79
CA LEU A 115 13.57 -11.36 -4.81
C LEU A 115 13.17 -10.86 -3.41
N ALA A 116 13.38 -11.66 -2.37
CA ALA A 116 13.11 -11.25 -0.99
C ALA A 116 13.98 -10.06 -0.57
N ASP A 117 15.28 -10.04 -0.93
CA ASP A 117 16.17 -8.89 -0.66
C ASP A 117 15.72 -7.63 -1.40
N PHE A 118 15.28 -7.78 -2.66
CA PHE A 118 14.71 -6.68 -3.42
C PHE A 118 13.42 -6.14 -2.77
N ARG A 119 12.51 -7.04 -2.36
CA ARG A 119 11.27 -6.67 -1.65
C ARG A 119 11.56 -5.96 -0.33
N GLU A 120 12.44 -6.52 0.49
CA GLU A 120 12.84 -5.94 1.78
C GLU A 120 13.35 -4.50 1.59
N ARG A 121 14.26 -4.30 0.63
CA ARG A 121 14.84 -2.99 0.32
C ARG A 121 13.79 -1.99 -0.16
N VAL A 122 12.89 -2.40 -1.06
CA VAL A 122 11.84 -1.52 -1.57
C VAL A 122 10.85 -1.15 -0.48
N CYS A 123 10.43 -2.10 0.37
CA CYS A 123 9.50 -1.84 1.48
C CYS A 123 10.11 -0.88 2.50
N LYS A 124 11.39 -1.06 2.82
CA LYS A 124 12.13 -0.14 3.69
C LYS A 124 12.16 1.28 3.12
N LEU A 125 12.70 1.44 1.91
CA LEU A 125 12.81 2.77 1.30
C LEU A 125 11.45 3.44 1.10
N TYR A 126 10.44 2.67 0.69
CA TYR A 126 9.09 3.20 0.49
C TYR A 126 8.43 3.59 1.82
N GLY A 127 8.66 2.86 2.91
CA GLY A 127 8.13 3.20 4.22
C GLY A 127 8.57 4.59 4.71
N ASP A 128 9.80 5.00 4.40
CA ASP A 128 10.33 6.35 4.68
C ASP A 128 9.85 7.40 3.69
N PHE A 129 9.71 7.02 2.42
CA PHE A 129 9.30 7.94 1.36
C PHE A 129 7.80 8.25 1.39
N ALA A 130 6.96 7.28 1.78
CA ALA A 130 5.51 7.36 1.67
C ALA A 130 4.83 8.48 2.48
N PRO A 131 5.26 8.84 3.70
CA PRO A 131 4.72 9.99 4.43
C PRO A 131 4.85 11.29 3.63
N ASP A 132 6.07 11.59 3.16
CA ASP A 132 6.36 12.83 2.43
C ASP A 132 5.71 12.84 1.05
N TYR A 133 5.75 11.71 0.33
CA TYR A 133 5.08 11.56 -0.96
C TYR A 133 3.57 11.80 -0.89
N ARG A 134 2.90 11.29 0.16
CA ARG A 134 1.46 11.51 0.34
C ARG A 134 1.13 12.97 0.60
N ARG A 135 1.96 13.67 1.39
CA ARG A 135 1.78 15.10 1.63
C ARG A 135 1.93 15.88 0.33
N LEU A 136 2.97 15.60 -0.45
CA LEU A 136 3.18 16.22 -1.76
C LEU A 136 1.99 16.00 -2.71
N ALA A 137 1.47 14.77 -2.76
CA ALA A 137 0.31 14.46 -3.61
C ALA A 137 -0.95 15.23 -3.19
N LEU A 138 -1.21 15.36 -1.88
CA LEU A 138 -2.34 16.14 -1.35
C LEU A 138 -2.21 17.63 -1.66
N ASP A 139 -1.00 18.19 -1.51
CA ASP A 139 -0.73 19.59 -1.81
C ASP A 139 -0.87 19.88 -3.32
N TYR A 140 -0.42 18.96 -4.17
CA TYR A 140 -0.62 19.02 -5.63
C TYR A 140 -2.11 18.98 -6.01
N ASP A 141 -2.88 18.03 -5.45
CA ASP A 141 -4.32 17.93 -5.69
C ASP A 141 -5.07 19.18 -5.22
N ARG A 142 -4.66 19.75 -4.09
CA ARG A 142 -5.20 21.02 -3.59
C ARG A 142 -4.92 22.16 -4.55
N ALA A 143 -3.67 22.31 -4.99
CA ALA A 143 -3.29 23.36 -5.94
C ALA A 143 -4.05 23.24 -7.27
N LEU A 144 -4.25 22.01 -7.78
CA LEU A 144 -5.08 21.78 -8.96
C LEU A 144 -6.54 22.19 -8.73
N LYS A 145 -7.12 21.86 -7.58
CA LYS A 145 -8.48 22.29 -7.23
C LYS A 145 -8.57 23.81 -7.11
N GLU A 146 -7.60 24.47 -6.49
CA GLU A 146 -7.57 25.93 -6.39
C GLU A 146 -7.45 26.61 -7.76
N ALA A 147 -6.63 26.06 -8.66
CA ALA A 147 -6.39 26.62 -9.98
C ALA A 147 -7.52 26.34 -10.99
N TYR A 148 -8.23 25.22 -10.86
CA TYR A 148 -9.15 24.71 -11.90
C TYR A 148 -10.55 24.33 -11.40
N ALA A 149 -10.82 24.32 -10.09
CA ALA A 149 -12.21 24.23 -9.64
C ALA A 149 -12.91 25.55 -9.98
N PRO A 150 -14.13 25.51 -10.56
CA PRO A 150 -14.89 26.72 -10.78
C PRO A 150 -15.08 27.42 -9.44
N MET A 151 -14.81 28.74 -9.37
CA MET A 151 -15.23 29.55 -8.24
C MET A 151 -16.73 29.36 -8.10
N VAL A 152 -17.16 28.57 -7.12
CA VAL A 152 -18.55 28.56 -6.73
C VAL A 152 -18.77 29.94 -6.13
N GLU A 153 -19.45 30.82 -6.85
CA GLU A 153 -20.04 32.01 -6.25
C GLU A 153 -20.95 31.49 -5.12
N ILE A 154 -20.46 31.62 -3.88
CA ILE A 154 -21.30 31.43 -2.72
C ILE A 154 -22.27 32.62 -2.77
N ALA A 155 -23.46 32.39 -3.30
CA ALA A 155 -24.54 33.36 -3.25
C ALA A 155 -24.70 33.81 -1.79
N PRO A 156 -24.76 35.12 -1.51
CA PRO A 156 -24.86 35.60 -0.14
C PRO A 156 -26.08 34.99 0.52
N PRO A 157 -25.99 34.59 1.81
CA PRO A 157 -27.13 34.01 2.50
C PRO A 157 -28.28 35.03 2.47
N GLY A 158 -29.40 34.62 1.87
CA GLY A 158 -30.64 35.42 1.88
C GLY A 158 -31.11 35.67 3.31
N PRO A 159 -31.85 36.76 3.56
CA PRO A 159 -32.20 37.15 4.91
C PRO A 159 -33.31 36.24 5.43
N SER A 160 -32.99 35.34 6.36
CA SER A 160 -34.02 34.67 7.15
C SER A 160 -33.56 34.34 8.57
N GLY A 161 -34.21 35.01 9.52
CA GLY A 161 -34.49 34.47 10.87
C GLY A 161 -33.49 34.84 11.96
N GLY A 162 -33.95 35.58 12.95
CA GLY A 162 -33.22 35.94 14.17
C GLY A 162 -32.94 34.78 15.14
N PRO A 163 -32.54 35.10 16.39
CA PRO A 163 -31.34 34.57 17.02
C PRO A 163 -31.56 33.21 17.69
N VAL A 164 -30.54 32.35 17.62
CA VAL A 164 -30.45 31.21 18.54
C VAL A 164 -29.09 31.24 19.23
N ASP A 165 -29.21 31.17 20.55
CA ASP A 165 -28.26 31.41 21.62
C ASP A 165 -27.01 30.52 21.55
N SER A 166 -25.90 31.14 21.93
CA SER A 166 -24.57 30.60 22.14
C SER A 166 -24.51 29.57 23.27
N GLY A 167 -24.02 28.37 22.97
CA GLY A 167 -23.73 27.34 23.97
C GLY A 167 -22.50 26.51 23.60
N ASP A 168 -21.42 26.82 24.29
CA ASP A 168 -20.11 26.14 24.39
C ASP A 168 -20.17 24.60 24.33
N GLN A 169 -19.35 23.98 23.47
CA GLN A 169 -18.67 22.71 23.79
C GLN A 169 -17.51 22.37 22.84
N ARG A 170 -16.33 22.29 23.47
CA ARG A 170 -15.04 21.75 23.00
C ARG A 170 -15.17 20.54 22.06
N THR A 171 -14.54 20.66 20.89
CA THR A 171 -14.33 19.56 19.95
C THR A 171 -13.20 18.64 20.42
N THR A 172 -13.54 17.38 20.64
CA THR A 172 -12.60 16.25 20.66
C THR A 172 -12.26 15.88 19.23
N ASP A 173 -10.99 15.94 18.85
CA ASP A 173 -10.51 15.52 17.54
C ASP A 173 -10.65 14.00 17.36
N ALA A 174 -11.40 13.63 16.32
CA ALA A 174 -11.71 12.27 15.90
C ALA A 174 -10.75 11.78 14.80
N ASP A 175 -10.44 10.49 14.90
CA ASP A 175 -10.09 9.51 13.85
C ASP A 175 -9.45 9.96 12.54
N GLU A 176 -8.20 9.53 12.36
CA GLU A 176 -7.50 9.47 11.08
C GLU A 176 -7.65 8.06 10.48
N ALA A 177 -8.76 7.83 9.78
CA ALA A 177 -8.99 6.63 8.96
C ALA A 177 -8.21 6.70 7.63
N PRO A 178 -7.79 5.57 7.04
CA PRO A 178 -7.00 5.57 5.82
C PRO A 178 -7.86 5.97 4.62
N VAL A 179 -7.59 7.16 4.06
CA VAL A 179 -8.17 7.60 2.79
C VAL A 179 -7.51 6.82 1.65
N THR A 180 -8.26 5.92 1.03
CA THR A 180 -7.93 5.28 -0.26
C THR A 180 -8.14 6.29 -1.39
N PRO A 181 -7.24 6.40 -2.39
CA PRO A 181 -7.53 7.23 -3.55
C PRO A 181 -8.54 6.49 -4.45
N TYR A 182 -9.63 7.18 -4.79
CA TYR A 182 -10.65 6.82 -5.78
C TYR A 182 -11.56 5.61 -5.47
N SER A 183 -12.85 5.89 -5.27
CA SER A 183 -13.97 4.95 -5.40
C SER A 183 -15.01 5.60 -6.34
N PRO A 184 -15.39 5.02 -7.48
CA PRO A 184 -16.38 5.64 -8.35
C PRO A 184 -17.80 5.18 -8.04
N ALA A 185 -18.71 6.16 -8.11
CA ALA A 185 -20.14 6.07 -8.34
C ALA A 185 -21.04 5.56 -7.21
N GLY A 186 -21.98 6.44 -6.82
CA GLY A 186 -22.95 6.25 -5.76
C GLY A 186 -24.01 5.19 -6.06
N LEU A 187 -24.42 4.51 -5.00
CA LEU A 187 -25.67 3.77 -4.91
C LEU A 187 -26.71 4.68 -4.23
N PRO A 188 -27.97 4.73 -4.72
CA PRO A 188 -29.02 5.42 -4.00
C PRO A 188 -29.43 4.61 -2.77
N ARG A 189 -29.73 5.33 -1.69
CA ARG A 189 -30.40 4.78 -0.50
C ARG A 189 -31.87 4.50 -0.84
N SER A 190 -32.39 3.36 -0.39
CA SER A 190 -33.82 3.18 -0.14
C SER A 190 -34.00 2.52 1.23
N ASP A 191 -34.62 3.26 2.13
CA ASP A 191 -35.08 2.74 3.41
C ASP A 191 -36.36 1.90 3.23
N ALA A 192 -36.43 0.85 4.06
CA ALA A 192 -37.60 0.28 4.74
C ALA A 192 -38.69 -0.50 3.96
N ALA A 193 -38.73 -1.81 4.30
CA ALA A 193 -39.86 -2.58 4.82
C ALA A 193 -41.18 -2.76 4.03
N GLY A 194 -41.66 -4.03 4.03
CA GLY A 194 -43.07 -4.40 3.90
C GLY A 194 -43.25 -5.72 3.14
N SER A 195 -43.42 -6.87 3.79
CA SER A 195 -44.73 -7.44 4.19
C SER A 195 -45.87 -7.10 3.22
N GLY A 196 -46.38 -8.12 2.52
CA GLY A 196 -47.46 -7.96 1.56
C GLY A 196 -48.86 -7.87 2.18
N SER A 197 -49.81 -7.33 1.40
CA SER A 197 -51.14 -7.88 1.11
C SER A 197 -51.94 -6.93 0.21
N ALA A 198 -52.66 -7.50 -0.76
CA ALA A 198 -53.95 -7.08 -1.38
C ALA A 198 -54.26 -5.57 -1.53
N GLY A 199 -54.69 -5.02 -2.67
CA GLY A 199 -55.59 -5.50 -3.72
C GLY A 199 -56.58 -4.36 -4.05
N SER A 200 -57.15 -4.37 -5.27
CA SER A 200 -58.16 -3.42 -5.82
C SER A 200 -57.59 -2.03 -6.22
N GLY A 201 -57.88 -1.42 -7.38
CA GLY A 201 -58.76 -1.70 -8.50
C GLY A 201 -58.57 -0.59 -9.57
N ASN A 202 -58.79 -0.95 -10.84
CA ASN A 202 -58.79 -0.08 -12.05
C ASN A 202 -60.06 0.84 -12.09
N PRO A 203 -60.34 1.72 -13.09
CA PRO A 203 -59.63 2.07 -14.34
C PRO A 203 -59.57 3.60 -14.71
N GLY A 204 -58.97 3.94 -15.88
CA GLY A 204 -58.74 5.29 -16.48
C GLY A 204 -59.98 6.10 -16.92
N PRO A 205 -59.99 6.99 -17.97
CA PRO A 205 -59.09 7.10 -19.13
C PRO A 205 -58.73 8.54 -19.65
N ALA A 206 -57.95 8.59 -20.75
CA ALA A 206 -57.94 9.51 -21.91
C ALA A 206 -57.74 11.06 -21.77
N ASP A 207 -56.69 11.61 -22.39
CA ASP A 207 -56.76 12.34 -23.68
C ASP A 207 -55.40 12.97 -24.12
N GLU A 208 -55.10 12.85 -25.41
CA GLU A 208 -53.98 13.41 -26.22
C GLU A 208 -54.16 14.92 -26.55
N PRO A 209 -53.31 15.65 -27.35
CA PRO A 209 -51.98 15.38 -27.95
C PRO A 209 -50.93 16.54 -27.89
N GLY A 210 -49.64 16.21 -28.13
CA GLY A 210 -48.77 16.97 -29.06
C GLY A 210 -47.61 17.86 -28.55
N ARG A 211 -46.36 17.35 -28.56
CA ARG A 211 -45.19 17.81 -29.37
C ARG A 211 -43.84 17.22 -28.88
N PRO A 212 -42.82 17.09 -29.76
CA PRO A 212 -41.81 16.03 -29.69
C PRO A 212 -40.47 16.47 -29.07
N THR A 213 -39.80 15.61 -28.30
CA THR A 213 -38.33 15.65 -28.17
C THR A 213 -37.71 14.30 -27.80
N ALA A 214 -36.62 13.99 -28.51
CA ALA A 214 -35.51 13.06 -28.19
C ALA A 214 -35.80 11.55 -28.04
N GLY A 215 -35.26 10.77 -28.99
CA GLY A 215 -35.36 9.32 -29.09
C GLY A 215 -34.62 8.51 -27.99
N PRO A 216 -34.82 7.18 -27.98
CA PRO A 216 -34.49 6.33 -26.85
C PRO A 216 -32.99 6.03 -26.72
N ARG A 217 -32.55 5.94 -25.47
CA ARG A 217 -31.25 5.39 -25.05
C ARG A 217 -31.15 3.95 -25.58
N ARG A 218 -30.05 3.61 -26.25
CA ARG A 218 -29.77 2.22 -26.62
C ARG A 218 -29.36 1.46 -25.37
N ASP A 219 -30.22 0.54 -24.95
CA ASP A 219 -29.90 -0.52 -24.02
C ASP A 219 -28.72 -1.35 -24.58
N GLY A 220 -27.69 -1.53 -23.76
CA GLY A 220 -26.58 -2.43 -24.06
C GLY A 220 -27.07 -3.89 -24.03
N PRO A 221 -26.41 -4.81 -24.75
CA PRO A 221 -26.89 -6.17 -24.85
C PRO A 221 -26.80 -6.88 -23.49
N GLU A 222 -27.96 -7.29 -22.98
CA GLU A 222 -28.09 -8.28 -21.92
C GLU A 222 -27.55 -9.64 -22.40
N GLY A 223 -26.85 -10.35 -21.51
CA GLY A 223 -26.58 -11.78 -21.66
C GLY A 223 -25.21 -12.13 -22.22
N VAL A 224 -24.14 -11.86 -21.46
CA VAL A 224 -22.91 -12.67 -21.55
C VAL A 224 -22.74 -13.38 -20.21
N PRO A 225 -22.62 -14.72 -20.18
CA PRO A 225 -22.54 -15.47 -18.94
C PRO A 225 -21.29 -15.05 -18.15
N GLU A 226 -21.50 -14.69 -16.87
CA GLU A 226 -20.47 -14.44 -15.87
C GLU A 226 -19.63 -15.71 -15.61
N THR A 227 -18.75 -16.07 -16.53
CA THR A 227 -17.64 -16.96 -16.23
C THR A 227 -16.50 -16.12 -15.67
N ARG A 228 -16.72 -15.66 -14.43
CA ARG A 228 -15.70 -15.00 -13.61
C ARG A 228 -14.57 -16.00 -13.35
N PRO A 229 -13.31 -15.71 -13.72
CA PRO A 229 -12.20 -16.29 -13.00
C PRO A 229 -12.23 -15.67 -11.60
N THR A 230 -12.32 -16.50 -10.57
CA THR A 230 -12.12 -16.07 -9.19
C THR A 230 -10.73 -15.45 -9.07
N MET A 231 -10.67 -14.12 -8.93
CA MET A 231 -9.45 -13.35 -8.70
C MET A 231 -8.99 -13.48 -7.25
N ASN A 232 -8.71 -14.72 -6.84
CA ASN A 232 -8.09 -15.06 -5.55
C ASN A 232 -6.80 -15.83 -5.82
N GLY A 233 -5.80 -15.17 -6.39
CA GLY A 233 -4.44 -15.58 -6.11
C GLY A 233 -4.06 -14.93 -4.79
N GLU A 234 -4.24 -15.62 -3.65
CA GLU A 234 -3.46 -15.25 -2.47
C GLU A 234 -2.01 -15.09 -2.92
N PRO A 235 -1.31 -14.00 -2.53
CA PRO A 235 0.11 -13.89 -2.84
C PRO A 235 0.76 -15.18 -2.37
N PRO A 236 1.60 -15.84 -3.19
CA PRO A 236 2.15 -17.13 -2.82
C PRO A 236 2.82 -16.98 -1.46
N THR A 237 2.24 -17.64 -0.45
CA THR A 237 2.77 -17.76 0.92
C THR A 237 3.99 -18.70 0.94
N THR A 238 4.51 -19.03 -0.24
CA THR A 238 5.73 -19.78 -0.43
C THR A 238 6.88 -18.96 0.16
N PRO A 239 7.64 -19.51 1.12
CA PRO A 239 8.84 -18.87 1.62
C PRO A 239 9.74 -18.48 0.45
N LEU A 240 10.08 -17.20 0.38
CA LEU A 240 11.00 -16.67 -0.63
C LEU A 240 12.46 -16.83 -0.20
N GLY A 241 12.74 -17.22 1.04
CA GLY A 241 14.11 -17.50 1.43
C GLY A 241 14.24 -17.88 2.89
N VAL A 242 15.48 -18.16 3.28
CA VAL A 242 15.84 -18.44 4.66
C VAL A 242 16.07 -17.13 5.40
N ILE A 243 15.69 -17.09 6.67
CA ILE A 243 16.01 -15.97 7.56
C ILE A 243 17.52 -15.85 7.68
N ASP A 244 18.04 -14.65 7.41
CA ASP A 244 19.43 -14.30 7.64
C ASP A 244 19.63 -14.08 9.15
N ARG A 245 20.07 -15.14 9.82
CA ARG A 245 20.24 -15.17 11.27
C ARG A 245 21.32 -14.20 11.75
N GLU A 246 22.36 -13.96 10.96
CA GLU A 246 23.43 -13.03 11.33
C GLU A 246 22.90 -11.60 11.32
N LYS A 247 22.30 -11.19 10.20
CA LYS A 247 21.65 -9.88 10.07
C LYS A 247 20.60 -9.62 11.15
N VAL A 248 19.77 -10.62 11.47
CA VAL A 248 18.78 -10.50 12.54
C VAL A 248 19.48 -10.38 13.90
N ARG A 249 20.46 -11.23 14.21
CA ARG A 249 21.17 -11.20 15.50
C ARG A 249 21.83 -9.84 15.74
N ASP A 250 22.52 -9.30 14.74
CA ASP A 250 23.18 -8.00 14.84
C ASP A 250 22.19 -6.88 15.22
N LYS A 251 20.99 -6.92 14.64
CA LYS A 251 19.91 -5.97 14.95
C LYS A 251 19.37 -6.16 16.36
N LEU A 252 19.17 -7.40 16.81
CA LEU A 252 18.72 -7.69 18.17
C LEU A 252 19.75 -7.22 19.21
N ASP A 253 21.03 -7.45 18.96
CA ASP A 253 22.11 -7.03 19.86
C ASP A 253 22.33 -5.51 19.84
N PHE A 254 22.09 -4.85 18.70
CA PHE A 254 22.00 -3.39 18.63
C PHE A 254 20.86 -2.83 19.49
N ILE A 255 19.66 -3.40 19.40
CA ILE A 255 18.51 -2.99 20.23
C ILE A 255 18.86 -3.14 21.71
N ARG A 256 19.36 -4.31 22.13
CA ARG A 256 19.72 -4.57 23.54
C ARG A 256 20.72 -3.55 24.09
N ARG A 257 21.76 -3.21 23.33
CA ARG A 257 22.75 -2.19 23.75
C ARG A 257 22.10 -0.83 23.99
N ASN A 258 21.21 -0.40 23.08
CA ASN A 258 20.49 0.85 23.26
C ASN A 258 19.56 0.83 24.47
N LEU A 259 18.86 -0.28 24.72
CA LEU A 259 17.95 -0.42 25.87
C LEU A 259 18.68 -0.24 27.21
N VAL A 260 19.90 -0.79 27.36
CA VAL A 260 20.72 -0.59 28.57
C VAL A 260 20.96 0.91 28.85
N HIS A 261 21.27 1.69 27.81
CA HIS A 261 21.48 3.13 27.95
C HIS A 261 20.18 3.89 28.21
N LEU A 262 19.10 3.51 27.53
CA LEU A 262 17.78 4.11 27.72
C LEU A 262 17.23 3.88 29.14
N GLU A 263 17.41 2.69 29.71
CA GLU A 263 17.06 2.38 31.09
C GLU A 263 17.90 3.19 32.10
N ALA A 264 19.19 3.36 31.82
CA ALA A 264 20.07 4.18 32.66
C ALA A 264 19.60 5.65 32.66
N LEU A 265 19.18 6.18 31.51
CA LEU A 265 18.60 7.53 31.41
C LEU A 265 17.25 7.61 32.11
N ALA A 266 16.39 6.61 31.98
CA ALA A 266 15.09 6.56 32.64
C ALA A 266 15.21 6.68 34.17
N ARG A 267 16.21 5.99 34.75
CA ARG A 267 16.48 6.02 36.21
C ARG A 267 16.95 7.38 36.75
N ARG A 268 17.42 8.29 35.90
CA ARG A 268 17.84 9.64 36.32
C ARG A 268 16.66 10.59 36.56
N GLY A 269 15.44 10.17 36.23
CA GLY A 269 14.22 10.95 36.42
C GLY A 269 13.98 12.00 35.31
N PRO A 270 12.85 12.73 35.37
CA PRO A 270 12.39 13.59 34.28
C PRO A 270 13.24 14.85 34.07
N ALA A 271 13.89 15.35 35.12
CA ALA A 271 14.79 16.50 35.02
C ALA A 271 16.02 16.21 34.14
N ALA A 272 16.47 14.95 34.10
CA ALA A 272 17.66 14.55 33.38
C ALA A 272 17.55 14.72 31.85
N LEU A 273 16.35 14.70 31.27
CA LEU A 273 16.18 15.00 29.84
C LEU A 273 15.88 16.48 29.60
N ARG A 274 15.17 17.15 30.53
CA ARG A 274 14.86 18.58 30.37
C ARG A 274 16.11 19.45 30.44
N ASP A 275 17.00 19.14 31.38
CA ASP A 275 18.13 20.00 31.74
C ASP A 275 19.41 19.65 30.95
N ASP A 276 19.43 18.50 30.28
CA ASP A 276 20.57 18.00 29.49
C ASP A 276 20.13 17.67 28.06
N LYS A 277 20.40 18.61 27.14
CA LYS A 277 20.03 18.49 25.73
C LYS A 277 20.75 17.36 25.00
N ILE A 278 21.92 16.94 25.49
CA ILE A 278 22.64 15.80 24.91
C ILE A 278 21.92 14.52 25.33
N ALA A 279 21.52 14.39 26.60
CA ALA A 279 20.74 13.25 27.07
C ALA A 279 19.37 13.14 26.36
N GLU A 280 18.68 14.27 26.15
CA GLU A 280 17.44 14.34 25.38
C GLU A 280 17.62 13.79 23.95
N ALA A 281 18.58 14.37 23.21
CA ALA A 281 18.85 13.97 21.83
C ALA A 281 19.29 12.50 21.73
N ALA A 282 20.14 12.05 22.66
CA ALA A 282 20.55 10.65 22.73
C ALA A 282 19.37 9.72 22.99
N ALA A 283 18.47 10.05 23.93
CA ALA A 283 17.29 9.24 24.22
C ALA A 283 16.36 9.12 23.00
N VAL A 284 16.05 10.24 22.33
CA VAL A 284 15.25 10.23 21.10
C VAL A 284 15.91 9.36 20.03
N HIS A 285 17.20 9.55 19.80
CA HIS A 285 17.93 8.83 18.75
C HIS A 285 18.03 7.32 19.05
N MET A 286 18.30 6.93 20.29
CA MET A 286 18.36 5.52 20.69
C MET A 286 16.99 4.84 20.60
N LEU A 287 15.90 5.52 20.99
CA LEU A 287 14.54 4.99 20.79
C LEU A 287 14.23 4.84 19.30
N GLN A 288 14.48 5.88 18.51
CA GLN A 288 14.26 5.88 17.06
C GLN A 288 15.00 4.72 16.39
N THR A 289 16.32 4.59 16.64
CA THR A 289 17.16 3.58 15.99
C THR A 289 16.87 2.16 16.49
N SER A 290 16.42 2.00 17.74
CA SER A 290 15.97 0.69 18.24
C SER A 290 14.67 0.25 17.55
N ILE A 291 13.71 1.17 17.38
CA ILE A 291 12.47 0.89 16.65
C ILE A 291 12.77 0.64 15.17
N GLU A 292 13.72 1.37 14.59
CA GLU A 292 14.21 1.12 13.22
C GLU A 292 14.76 -0.29 13.06
N ALA A 293 15.59 -0.74 14.00
CA ALA A 293 16.13 -2.10 13.98
C ALA A 293 15.02 -3.16 14.12
N MET A 294 13.96 -2.90 14.88
CA MET A 294 12.78 -3.78 14.92
C MET A 294 12.04 -3.83 13.58
N ILE A 295 11.87 -2.67 12.93
CA ILE A 295 11.24 -2.57 11.61
C ILE A 295 12.07 -3.32 10.56
N ASP A 296 13.39 -3.19 10.62
CA ASP A 296 14.32 -3.92 9.74
C ASP A 296 14.14 -5.44 9.90
N VAL A 297 14.11 -5.94 11.14
CA VAL A 297 13.85 -7.36 11.42
C VAL A 297 12.45 -7.76 10.92
N ALA A 298 11.44 -6.93 11.14
CA ALA A 298 10.08 -7.22 10.70
C ALA A 298 9.98 -7.33 9.17
N ASN A 299 10.52 -6.36 8.43
CA ASN A 299 10.55 -6.37 6.97
C ASN A 299 11.35 -7.57 6.43
N HIS A 300 12.47 -7.90 7.07
CA HIS A 300 13.28 -9.06 6.71
C HIS A 300 12.47 -10.36 6.83
N VAL A 301 11.82 -10.58 7.98
CA VAL A 301 11.00 -11.77 8.23
C VAL A 301 9.81 -11.84 7.26
N VAL A 302 9.09 -10.73 7.07
CA VAL A 302 7.96 -10.63 6.13
C VAL A 302 8.38 -11.00 4.71
N ALA A 303 9.51 -10.46 4.24
CA ALA A 303 10.00 -10.72 2.89
C ALA A 303 10.43 -12.18 2.70
N ARG A 304 11.19 -12.74 3.66
CA ARG A 304 11.70 -14.12 3.59
C ARG A 304 10.60 -15.17 3.70
N LEU A 305 9.61 -14.95 4.55
CA LEU A 305 8.46 -15.85 4.69
C LEU A 305 7.39 -15.66 3.62
N GLY A 306 7.54 -14.68 2.71
CA GLY A 306 6.58 -14.44 1.64
C GLY A 306 5.21 -13.97 2.15
N LEU A 307 5.14 -13.26 3.28
CA LEU A 307 3.87 -12.87 3.93
C LEU A 307 3.10 -11.75 3.21
N GLY A 308 3.63 -11.24 2.09
CA GLY A 308 3.08 -10.11 1.35
C GLY A 308 4.03 -8.91 1.30
N VAL A 309 3.50 -7.76 0.89
CA VAL A 309 4.25 -6.50 0.73
C VAL A 309 3.58 -5.42 1.58
N PRO A 310 4.15 -5.05 2.73
CA PRO A 310 3.54 -4.10 3.64
C PRO A 310 3.56 -2.67 3.06
N ARG A 311 2.42 -1.98 3.07
CA ARG A 311 2.26 -0.58 2.63
C ARG A 311 2.73 0.43 3.66
N SER A 312 3.01 -0.02 4.87
CA SER A 312 3.62 0.77 5.93
C SER A 312 4.37 -0.11 6.92
N TYR A 313 5.23 0.49 7.73
CA TYR A 313 5.87 -0.22 8.83
C TYR A 313 4.88 -0.83 9.83
N ARG A 314 3.70 -0.20 10.03
CA ARG A 314 2.64 -0.78 10.88
C ARG A 314 2.12 -2.10 10.30
N GLU A 315 1.90 -2.11 9.00
CA GLU A 315 1.41 -3.30 8.29
C GLU A 315 2.44 -4.44 8.30
N ALA A 316 3.73 -4.14 8.31
CA ALA A 316 4.76 -5.19 8.48
C ALA A 316 4.57 -5.96 9.80
N PHE A 317 4.31 -5.25 10.91
CA PHE A 317 3.97 -5.90 12.18
C PHE A 317 2.61 -6.60 12.12
N ASP A 318 1.64 -6.04 11.41
CA ASP A 318 0.32 -6.66 11.25
C ASP A 318 0.39 -8.02 10.57
N LEU A 319 1.21 -8.14 9.52
CA LEU A 319 1.47 -9.40 8.82
C LEU A 319 2.14 -10.43 9.74
N LEU A 320 3.09 -10.02 10.57
CA LEU A 320 3.76 -10.91 11.52
C LEU A 320 2.82 -11.39 12.64
N VAL A 321 1.89 -10.53 13.08
CA VAL A 321 0.85 -10.92 14.04
C VAL A 321 -0.14 -11.90 13.39
N GLN A 322 -0.58 -11.63 12.16
CA GLN A 322 -1.47 -12.52 11.41
C GLN A 322 -0.84 -13.90 11.18
N ALA A 323 0.47 -13.94 10.91
CA ALA A 323 1.24 -15.18 10.78
C ALA A 323 1.54 -15.88 12.12
N GLY A 324 1.07 -15.35 13.25
CA GLY A 324 1.28 -15.92 14.58
C GLY A 324 2.72 -15.84 15.10
N ILE A 325 3.58 -15.03 14.47
CA ILE A 325 4.97 -14.82 14.90
C ILE A 325 4.99 -13.90 16.12
N PHE A 326 4.13 -12.90 16.13
CA PHE A 326 3.93 -12.02 17.28
C PHE A 326 2.53 -12.18 17.89
N PRO A 327 2.39 -12.19 19.23
CA PRO A 327 1.09 -12.27 19.86
C PRO A 327 0.22 -11.04 19.54
N ALA A 328 -1.07 -11.27 19.28
CA ALA A 328 -2.01 -10.22 18.86
C ALA A 328 -2.15 -9.06 19.85
N GLN A 329 -2.00 -9.33 21.16
CA GLN A 329 -2.07 -8.34 22.22
C GLN A 329 -1.01 -7.21 22.10
N HIS A 330 0.10 -7.45 21.41
CA HIS A 330 1.18 -6.47 21.26
C HIS A 330 1.06 -5.59 20.00
N ARG A 331 0.09 -5.85 19.13
CA ARG A 331 -0.12 -5.09 17.88
C ARG A 331 -0.17 -3.59 18.12
N ALA A 332 -0.97 -3.16 19.11
CA ALA A 332 -1.14 -1.75 19.45
C ALA A 332 0.17 -1.11 19.95
N ALA A 333 1.03 -1.87 20.64
CA ALA A 333 2.32 -1.37 21.10
C ALA A 333 3.27 -1.11 19.92
N PHE A 334 3.40 -2.07 19.00
CA PHE A 334 4.23 -1.90 17.80
C PHE A 334 3.77 -0.72 16.94
N HIS A 335 2.45 -0.52 16.81
CA HIS A 335 1.91 0.63 16.09
C HIS A 335 2.28 1.96 16.73
N ARG A 336 2.26 2.06 18.08
CA ARG A 336 2.70 3.26 18.80
C ARG A 336 4.19 3.51 18.61
N MET A 337 5.02 2.47 18.66
CA MET A 337 6.46 2.59 18.41
C MET A 337 6.75 3.12 17.00
N VAL A 338 6.11 2.53 15.98
CA VAL A 338 6.24 3.00 14.59
C VAL A 338 5.79 4.46 14.46
N ARG A 339 4.70 4.85 15.12
CA ARG A 339 4.23 6.25 15.13
C ARG A 339 5.26 7.18 15.75
N PHE A 340 5.86 6.80 16.88
CA PHE A 340 6.93 7.57 17.50
C PHE A 340 8.13 7.71 16.57
N ARG A 341 8.63 6.61 15.99
CA ARG A 341 9.76 6.62 15.05
C ARG A 341 9.49 7.54 13.86
N ASN A 342 8.30 7.47 13.26
CA ASN A 342 7.96 8.35 12.12
C ASN A 342 7.92 9.83 12.54
N ARG A 343 7.42 10.14 13.73
CA ARG A 343 7.49 11.52 14.26
C ARG A 343 8.93 11.94 14.53
N ALA A 344 9.77 11.07 15.09
CA ALA A 344 11.17 11.37 15.38
C ALA A 344 12.00 11.63 14.11
N VAL A 345 11.61 11.04 12.98
CA VAL A 345 12.28 11.27 11.69
C VAL A 345 11.73 12.49 10.96
N HIS A 346 10.41 12.63 10.82
CA HIS A 346 9.80 13.64 9.94
C HIS A 346 9.30 14.90 10.67
N LEU A 347 9.19 14.88 12.00
CA LEU A 347 8.64 15.95 12.85
C LEU A 347 9.46 16.08 14.15
N CYS A 348 10.78 16.01 14.04
CA CYS A 348 11.68 16.02 15.20
C CYS A 348 11.60 17.30 16.04
N ASP A 349 11.17 18.41 15.43
CA ASP A 349 10.88 19.70 16.06
C ASP A 349 9.67 19.65 17.01
N ARG A 350 8.86 18.60 16.95
CA ARG A 350 7.60 18.45 17.71
C ARG A 350 7.64 17.36 18.78
N ILE A 351 8.83 16.97 19.23
CA ILE A 351 9.00 15.99 20.32
C ILE A 351 9.51 16.72 21.55
N SER A 352 8.80 16.61 22.67
CA SER A 352 9.19 17.24 23.93
C SER A 352 9.94 16.26 24.87
N PRO A 353 10.83 16.77 25.75
CA PRO A 353 11.54 15.93 26.72
C PRO A 353 10.60 15.15 27.65
N GLU A 354 9.45 15.74 28.00
CA GLU A 354 8.43 15.12 28.86
C GLU A 354 7.79 13.91 28.17
N GLU A 355 7.51 14.03 26.87
CA GLU A 355 7.00 12.93 26.07
C GLU A 355 8.01 11.77 26.03
N VAL A 356 9.28 12.07 25.78
CA VAL A 356 10.36 11.07 25.76
C VAL A 356 10.46 10.40 27.12
N HIS A 357 10.48 11.18 28.21
CA HIS A 357 10.51 10.62 29.56
C HIS A 357 9.30 9.72 29.84
N ALA A 358 8.09 10.12 29.42
CA ALA A 358 6.90 9.30 29.60
C ALA A 358 6.96 7.97 28.84
N ILE A 359 7.65 7.93 27.70
CA ILE A 359 7.94 6.68 26.97
C ILE A 359 8.96 5.84 27.75
N LEU A 360 10.05 6.45 28.23
CA LEU A 360 11.09 5.75 29.00
C LEU A 360 10.62 5.24 30.37
N ALA A 361 9.63 5.90 30.97
CA ALA A 361 9.07 5.54 32.27
C ALA A 361 8.16 4.31 32.21
N ARG A 362 7.75 3.86 31.01
CA ARG A 362 7.01 2.61 30.83
C ARG A 362 8.00 1.44 30.75
N PRO A 363 7.60 0.23 31.15
CA PRO A 363 8.43 -0.95 30.94
C PRO A 363 8.78 -1.08 29.46
N MET A 364 10.08 -1.17 29.14
CA MET A 364 10.57 -1.41 27.77
C MET A 364 10.31 -2.85 27.30
N GLY A 365 9.49 -3.60 28.04
CA GLY A 365 9.18 -5.01 27.80
C GLY A 365 8.59 -5.27 26.42
N ASP A 366 7.99 -4.28 25.74
CA ASP A 366 7.54 -4.43 24.35
C ASP A 366 8.73 -4.73 23.39
N PHE A 367 9.92 -4.18 23.64
CA PHE A 367 11.13 -4.53 22.90
C PHE A 367 11.59 -5.95 23.23
N ASP A 368 11.65 -6.30 24.52
CA ASP A 368 12.08 -7.63 24.98
C ASP A 368 11.14 -8.74 24.48
N LEU A 369 9.85 -8.45 24.41
CA LEU A 369 8.83 -9.35 23.86
C LEU A 369 9.04 -9.60 22.37
N CYS A 370 9.33 -8.54 21.61
CA CYS A 370 9.69 -8.66 20.20
C CYS A 370 10.97 -9.50 20.03
N ILE A 371 12.04 -9.14 20.74
CA ILE A 371 13.31 -9.86 20.72
C ILE A 371 13.08 -11.34 21.08
N GLY A 372 12.37 -11.61 22.17
CA GLY A 372 12.09 -12.96 22.65
C GLY A 372 11.25 -13.77 21.66
N ALA A 373 10.26 -13.16 20.99
CA ALA A 373 9.46 -13.82 19.97
C ALA A 373 10.30 -14.17 18.72
N VAL A 374 11.14 -13.25 18.25
CA VAL A 374 12.05 -13.49 17.12
C VAL A 374 13.06 -14.58 17.48
N VAL A 375 13.68 -14.51 18.67
CA VAL A 375 14.64 -15.51 19.14
C VAL A 375 13.99 -16.89 19.18
N ARG A 376 12.89 -17.07 19.94
CA ARG A 376 12.21 -18.37 20.08
C ARG A 376 11.79 -19.00 18.76
N ARG A 377 11.51 -18.18 17.74
CA ARG A 377 10.99 -18.67 16.45
C ARG A 377 12.09 -19.04 15.47
N PHE A 378 13.22 -18.35 15.49
CA PHE A 378 14.22 -18.40 14.43
C PHE A 378 15.63 -18.84 14.88
N PHE A 379 15.88 -18.91 16.19
CA PHE A 379 17.13 -19.36 16.81
C PHE A 379 16.83 -20.47 17.81
#